data_AF-A0A0F9GKC0-F1
#
_entry.id   AF-A0A0F9GKC0-F1
#
_cell.length_a   1.000
_cell.length_b   1.000
_cell.length_c   1.000
_cell.angle_alpha   90.00
_cell.angle_beta   90.00
_cell.angle_gamma   90.00
#
_symmetry.space_group_name_H-M   'P 1'
#
loop_
_entity.id
_entity.type
_entity.pdbx_description
1 polymer ?
#
loop_
_entity_poly.entity_id
_entity_poly.type
_entity_poly.pdbx_seq_one_letter_code
_entity_poly.pdbx_strand_id
1 'polypeptide(L)'
;MAGGPFLPSSAFPVGTSGEIFPNVHVGAGASTAPQEEGLGVANATDLTADRIWSLRFQMPTTLPTGTATFRLFVLAAIQAGDLSVDPAWVSVAMDEDPSAATPVAEGPNPDSRVGGDGSNADNSTFGWSTADDDVYIEARWTMNADTVVAGEVVQMALRIDDGDTDVAAVTTMFPSVIFV
;
A
#
# COMPACT_ATOMS: atom_id res chain seq x y z
N MET A 1 25.26 5.45 -1.60
CA MET A 1 24.91 4.29 -0.74
C MET A 1 23.63 3.71 -1.30
N ALA A 2 23.62 2.43 -1.68
CA ALA A 2 22.39 1.78 -2.13
C ALA A 2 21.58 1.44 -0.88
N GLY A 3 20.70 2.35 -0.47
CA GLY A 3 19.69 2.04 0.55
C GLY A 3 18.64 1.16 -0.13
N GLY A 4 18.55 -0.10 0.29
CA GLY A 4 17.47 -0.98 -0.14
C GLY A 4 16.09 -0.42 0.25
N PRO A 5 15.00 -1.12 -0.10
CA PRO A 5 13.67 -0.68 0.29
C PRO A 5 13.56 -0.55 1.81
N PHE A 6 13.01 0.58 2.26
CA PHE A 6 12.65 0.80 3.64
C PHE A 6 11.27 0.20 3.89
N LEU A 7 11.22 -0.85 4.71
CA LEU A 7 9.98 -1.50 5.11
C LEU A 7 9.35 -0.73 6.28
N PRO A 8 8.02 -0.80 6.46
CA PRO A 8 7.39 -0.16 7.59
C PRO A 8 7.89 -0.76 8.91
N SER A 9 8.23 0.10 9.88
CA SER A 9 8.54 -0.28 11.25
C SER A 9 7.27 -0.60 12.05
N SER A 10 6.11 -0.14 11.58
CA SER A 10 4.80 -0.45 12.14
C SER A 10 3.75 -0.43 11.04
N ALA A 11 2.85 -1.42 11.06
CA ALA A 11 1.78 -1.57 10.10
C ALA A 11 0.55 -2.16 10.79
N PHE A 12 -0.56 -1.42 10.88
CA PHE A 12 -1.77 -1.90 11.56
C PHE A 12 -3.05 -1.33 10.93
N PRO A 13 -4.11 -2.15 10.81
CA PRO A 13 -5.40 -1.69 10.34
C PRO A 13 -6.05 -0.73 11.34
N VAL A 14 -6.71 0.31 10.85
CA VAL A 14 -7.48 1.28 11.63
C VAL A 14 -8.94 1.22 11.17
N GLY A 15 -9.86 0.97 12.11
CA GLY A 15 -11.30 0.88 11.83
C GLY A 15 -11.99 -0.31 12.51
N THR A 16 -13.27 -0.50 12.22
CA THR A 16 -14.11 -1.59 12.76
C THR A 16 -13.73 -2.95 12.12
N SER A 17 -13.93 -4.03 12.88
CA SER A 17 -13.31 -5.35 12.70
C SER A 17 -13.59 -6.08 11.38
N GLY A 18 -12.54 -6.68 10.80
CA GLY A 18 -12.63 -7.84 9.90
C GLY A 18 -12.48 -7.55 8.40
N GLU A 19 -12.69 -6.30 7.99
CA GLU A 19 -12.66 -5.92 6.57
C GLU A 19 -11.24 -5.72 6.03
N ILE A 20 -10.31 -5.31 6.90
CA ILE A 20 -8.86 -5.37 6.65
C ILE A 20 -8.19 -6.07 7.83
N PHE A 21 -7.24 -6.96 7.56
CA PHE A 21 -6.68 -7.83 8.58
C PHE A 21 -5.25 -8.26 8.26
N PRO A 22 -4.40 -8.53 9.27
CA PRO A 22 -3.12 -9.20 9.02
C PRO A 22 -3.36 -10.51 8.29
N ASN A 23 -2.72 -10.67 7.14
CA ASN A 23 -2.98 -11.79 6.26
C ASN A 23 -1.69 -12.47 5.84
N VAL A 24 -1.84 -13.76 5.57
CA VAL A 24 -0.83 -14.60 4.98
C VAL A 24 -1.39 -15.09 3.65
N HIS A 25 -0.71 -14.77 2.55
CA HIS A 25 -1.19 -15.12 1.21
C HIS A 25 -1.25 -16.65 1.03
N VAL A 26 -2.39 -17.14 0.58
CA VAL A 26 -2.59 -18.55 0.22
C VAL A 26 -3.16 -18.58 -1.20
N GLY A 27 -2.29 -18.84 -2.17
CA GLY A 27 -2.68 -18.90 -3.58
C GLY A 27 -3.53 -20.11 -3.95
N ALA A 28 -4.11 -20.07 -5.15
CA ALA A 28 -5.02 -21.10 -5.65
C ALA A 28 -4.33 -22.47 -5.85
N GLY A 29 -3.00 -22.47 -5.97
CA GLY A 29 -2.18 -23.65 -6.27
C GLY A 29 -1.52 -24.31 -5.06
N ALA A 30 -2.26 -24.67 -4.00
CA ALA A 30 -1.92 -25.70 -3.00
C ALA A 30 -0.43 -25.89 -2.58
N SER A 31 0.37 -24.83 -2.49
CA SER A 31 1.65 -24.88 -1.78
C SER A 31 1.35 -24.78 -0.30
N THR A 32 1.67 -25.84 0.45
CA THR A 32 1.31 -25.99 1.87
C THR A 32 2.09 -25.08 2.82
N ALA A 33 3.04 -24.30 2.30
CA ALA A 33 3.75 -23.28 3.06
C ALA A 33 3.38 -21.91 2.48
N PRO A 34 2.57 -21.10 3.19
CA PRO A 34 2.40 -19.72 2.78
C PRO A 34 3.75 -18.98 2.88
N GLN A 35 4.02 -18.11 1.90
CA GLN A 35 5.34 -17.49 1.75
C GLN A 35 5.33 -15.98 1.98
N GLU A 36 4.14 -15.37 2.00
CA GLU A 36 4.00 -13.93 1.95
C GLU A 36 3.05 -13.44 3.04
N GLU A 37 3.51 -12.50 3.86
CA GLU A 37 2.74 -11.86 4.91
C GLU A 37 2.51 -10.39 4.54
N GLY A 38 1.30 -9.89 4.81
CA GLY A 38 0.97 -8.50 4.58
C GLY A 38 -0.38 -8.15 5.16
N LEU A 39 -1.05 -7.17 4.56
CA LEU A 39 -2.43 -6.83 4.89
C LEU A 39 -3.39 -7.45 3.88
N GLY A 40 -4.36 -8.18 4.41
CA GLY A 40 -5.56 -8.71 3.77
C GLY A 40 -6.65 -7.65 3.65
N VAL A 41 -7.32 -7.64 2.51
CA VAL A 41 -8.61 -6.95 2.32
C VAL A 41 -9.68 -8.04 2.15
N ALA A 42 -10.75 -7.98 2.95
CA ALA A 42 -11.94 -8.80 2.77
C ALA A 42 -12.65 -8.38 1.48
N ASN A 43 -13.59 -9.20 1.00
CA ASN A 43 -14.30 -8.93 -0.25
C ASN A 43 -14.84 -7.49 -0.28
N ALA A 44 -14.81 -6.82 -1.43
CA ALA A 44 -15.44 -5.53 -1.64
C ALA A 44 -16.85 -5.40 -1.05
N THR A 45 -17.66 -6.45 -1.08
CA THR A 45 -19.00 -6.46 -0.47
C THR A 45 -19.00 -6.30 1.06
N ASP A 46 -17.86 -6.60 1.69
CA ASP A 46 -17.63 -6.44 3.12
C ASP A 46 -17.08 -5.05 3.45
N LEU A 47 -16.48 -4.32 2.50
CA LEU A 47 -16.07 -2.93 2.70
C LEU A 47 -17.31 -2.03 2.75
N THR A 48 -17.61 -1.52 3.95
CA THR A 48 -18.80 -0.68 4.18
C THR A 48 -18.48 0.81 4.31
N ALA A 49 -17.19 1.15 4.26
CA ALA A 49 -16.61 2.48 4.23
C ALA A 49 -15.12 2.33 3.91
N ASP A 50 -14.48 3.42 3.51
CA ASP A 50 -13.02 3.50 3.40
C ASP A 50 -12.31 2.88 4.62
N ARG A 51 -11.28 2.07 4.35
CA ARG A 51 -10.45 1.46 5.39
C ARG A 51 -9.04 1.96 5.33
N ILE A 52 -8.41 2.11 6.48
CA ILE A 52 -7.08 2.70 6.58
C ILE A 52 -6.11 1.65 7.09
N TRP A 53 -5.04 1.43 6.33
CA TRP A 53 -3.85 0.78 6.82
C TRP A 53 -2.83 1.84 7.27
N SER A 54 -2.62 1.94 8.59
CA SER A 54 -1.65 2.87 9.15
C SER A 54 -0.25 2.26 9.08
N LEU A 55 0.66 2.96 8.41
CA LEU A 55 2.05 2.58 8.17
C LEU A 55 2.99 3.62 8.78
N ARG A 56 4.12 3.16 9.32
CA ARG A 56 5.23 4.04 9.76
C ARG A 56 6.53 3.55 9.18
N PHE A 57 7.33 4.46 8.64
CA PHE A 57 8.66 4.16 8.12
C PHE A 57 9.67 5.05 8.85
N GLN A 58 10.64 4.42 9.51
CA GLN A 58 11.74 5.15 10.13
C GLN A 58 12.81 5.41 9.07
N MET A 59 13.00 6.68 8.70
CA MET A 59 14.00 7.06 7.70
C MET A 59 15.40 7.04 8.31
N PRO A 60 16.44 6.66 7.54
CA PRO A 60 17.81 6.71 8.01
C PRO A 60 18.27 8.16 8.22
N THR A 61 19.25 8.35 9.10
CA THR A 61 19.88 9.67 9.35
C THR A 61 20.64 10.23 8.14
N THR A 62 20.79 9.45 7.08
CA THR A 62 21.25 9.91 5.77
C THR A 62 20.40 9.23 4.71
N LEU A 63 19.60 10.03 3.98
CA LEU A 63 18.78 9.49 2.90
C LEU A 63 19.65 9.02 1.73
N PRO A 64 19.27 7.92 1.07
CA PRO A 64 19.82 7.60 -0.24
C PRO A 64 19.58 8.75 -1.24
N THR A 65 20.43 8.82 -2.26
CA THR A 65 20.21 9.74 -3.38
C THR A 65 19.02 9.28 -4.21
N GLY A 66 18.25 10.22 -4.75
CA GLY A 66 17.09 9.93 -5.60
C GLY A 66 15.83 10.58 -5.02
N THR A 67 14.70 10.32 -5.69
CA THR A 67 13.39 10.80 -5.26
C THR A 67 12.72 9.74 -4.40
N ALA A 68 12.28 10.12 -3.20
CA ALA A 68 11.51 9.21 -2.35
C ALA A 68 10.23 8.78 -3.07
N THR A 69 10.00 7.48 -3.13
CA THR A 69 8.88 6.86 -3.85
C THR A 69 8.26 5.80 -2.95
N PHE A 70 6.97 5.91 -2.70
CA PHE A 70 6.19 4.86 -2.09
C PHE A 70 5.93 3.79 -3.15
N ARG A 71 6.27 2.55 -2.83
CA ARG A 71 6.05 1.39 -3.68
C ARG A 71 5.17 0.40 -2.95
N LEU A 72 4.10 -0.01 -3.60
CA LEU A 72 3.19 -1.04 -3.13
C LEU A 72 3.20 -2.19 -4.12
N PHE A 73 3.54 -3.38 -3.63
CA PHE A 73 3.20 -4.62 -4.33
C PHE A 73 1.89 -5.15 -3.78
N VAL A 74 1.08 -5.69 -4.66
CA VAL A 74 -0.18 -6.32 -4.30
C VAL A 74 -0.29 -7.67 -4.99
N LEU A 75 -0.75 -8.66 -4.23
CA LEU A 75 -0.93 -10.03 -4.67
C LEU A 75 -2.35 -10.47 -4.32
N ALA A 76 -3.16 -10.75 -5.33
CA ALA A 76 -4.55 -11.17 -5.13
C ALA A 76 -4.70 -12.69 -5.28
N ALA A 77 -5.54 -13.30 -4.44
CA ALA A 77 -5.91 -14.71 -4.51
C ALA A 77 -7.13 -14.96 -5.43
N ILE A 78 -7.45 -14.03 -6.34
CA ILE A 78 -8.64 -14.08 -7.21
C ILE A 78 -8.29 -14.15 -8.70
N GLN A 79 -9.29 -14.60 -9.48
CA GLN A 79 -9.32 -14.56 -10.94
C GLN A 79 -9.57 -13.17 -11.52
N ALA A 80 -10.30 -12.23 -10.92
CA ALA A 80 -10.48 -10.87 -11.47
C ALA A 80 -11.01 -9.87 -10.44
N GLY A 81 -10.74 -8.59 -10.66
CA GLY A 81 -11.28 -7.45 -9.89
C GLY A 81 -10.25 -6.34 -9.71
N ASP A 82 -10.70 -5.23 -9.14
CA ASP A 82 -9.97 -3.99 -8.94
C ASP A 82 -9.86 -3.68 -7.43
N LEU A 83 -8.67 -3.29 -6.98
CA LEU A 83 -8.41 -2.75 -5.63
C LEU A 83 -7.95 -1.30 -5.78
N SER A 84 -8.65 -0.36 -5.16
CA SER A 84 -8.26 1.04 -5.21
C SER A 84 -7.67 1.52 -3.89
N VAL A 85 -6.52 2.19 -3.94
CA VAL A 85 -5.83 2.71 -2.75
C VAL A 85 -5.31 4.13 -2.90
N ASP A 86 -5.50 4.94 -1.87
CA ASP A 86 -5.04 6.33 -1.82
C ASP A 86 -4.03 6.51 -0.68
N PRO A 87 -2.73 6.62 -0.97
CA PRO A 87 -1.73 6.92 0.04
C PRO A 87 -1.81 8.39 0.45
N ALA A 88 -1.88 8.64 1.76
CA ALA A 88 -1.67 9.95 2.36
C ALA A 88 -0.54 9.86 3.38
N TRP A 89 0.33 10.87 3.47
CA TRP A 89 1.49 10.79 4.35
C TRP A 89 1.98 12.15 4.86
N VAL A 90 2.83 12.10 5.88
CA VAL A 90 3.49 13.25 6.50
C VAL A 90 4.81 12.81 7.12
N SER A 91 5.82 13.69 7.11
CA SER A 91 7.08 13.47 7.84
C SER A 91 6.98 14.08 9.24
N VAL A 92 7.40 13.33 10.26
CA VAL A 92 7.34 13.75 11.67
C VAL A 92 8.72 13.60 12.29
N ALA A 93 9.20 14.66 12.95
CA ALA A 93 10.46 14.64 13.66
C ALA A 93 10.44 13.61 14.81
N MET A 94 11.59 12.97 15.08
CA MET A 94 11.70 11.89 16.08
C MET A 94 11.32 12.30 17.51
N ASP A 95 11.38 13.59 17.83
CA ASP A 95 11.06 14.15 19.15
C ASP A 95 9.67 14.81 19.19
N GLU A 96 8.88 14.68 18.12
CA GLU A 96 7.51 15.20 18.04
C GLU A 96 6.45 14.12 18.24
N ASP A 97 5.24 14.54 18.61
CA ASP A 97 4.10 13.62 18.76
C ASP A 97 3.43 13.38 17.40
N PRO A 98 3.50 12.15 16.86
CA PRO A 98 2.90 11.83 15.56
C PRO A 98 1.36 11.83 15.57
N SER A 99 0.72 11.83 16.74
CA SER A 99 -0.76 11.78 16.83
C SER A 99 -1.45 13.06 16.40
N ALA A 100 -0.74 14.20 16.39
CA ALA A 100 -1.25 15.48 15.94
C ALA A 100 -0.98 15.77 14.45
N ALA A 101 -0.09 14.99 13.82
CA ALA A 101 0.26 15.14 12.42
C ALA A 101 -0.89 14.66 11.53
N THR A 102 -1.26 15.46 10.53
CA THR A 102 -2.32 15.12 9.57
C THR A 102 -1.67 14.68 8.25
N PRO A 103 -1.77 13.41 7.86
CA PRO A 103 -1.31 12.95 6.55
C PRO A 103 -1.94 13.75 5.42
N VAL A 104 -1.14 14.14 4.45
CA VAL A 104 -1.57 14.84 3.23
C VAL A 104 -1.67 13.82 2.11
N ALA A 105 -2.79 13.81 1.39
CA ALA A 105 -3.00 12.90 0.27
C ALA A 105 -1.92 13.10 -0.80
N GLU A 106 -1.32 12.01 -1.25
CA GLU A 106 -0.51 12.01 -2.46
C GLU A 106 -1.47 12.23 -3.65
N GLY A 107 -1.11 13.15 -4.55
CA GLY A 107 -1.92 13.36 -5.75
C GLY A 107 -1.98 12.08 -6.61
N PRO A 108 -2.94 11.98 -7.55
CA PRO A 108 -3.08 10.80 -8.40
C PRO A 108 -1.85 10.65 -9.30
N ASN A 109 -0.87 9.86 -8.89
CA ASN A 109 0.40 9.71 -9.62
C ASN A 109 1.19 8.38 -9.44
N PRO A 110 0.58 7.19 -9.47
CA PRO A 110 1.32 5.96 -9.66
C PRO A 110 1.84 5.83 -11.08
N ASP A 111 3.13 5.52 -11.18
CA ASP A 111 3.65 4.79 -12.33
C ASP A 111 3.34 3.30 -12.10
N SER A 112 2.06 2.93 -12.30
CA SER A 112 1.61 1.53 -12.24
C SER A 112 2.27 0.77 -13.41
N ARG A 113 3.22 -0.12 -13.08
CA ARG A 113 3.78 -1.03 -14.07
C ARG A 113 2.90 -2.27 -14.11
N VAL A 114 2.01 -2.26 -15.11
CA VAL A 114 1.23 -3.41 -15.60
C VAL A 114 0.06 -3.80 -14.68
N GLY A 115 -1.15 -3.43 -15.06
CA GLY A 115 -2.38 -3.97 -14.48
C GLY A 115 -3.47 -2.97 -14.07
N GLY A 116 -3.38 -1.68 -14.39
CA GLY A 116 -4.58 -0.83 -14.38
C GLY A 116 -5.40 -1.12 -15.65
N ASP A 117 -6.73 -1.20 -15.56
CA ASP A 117 -7.66 -1.46 -16.69
C ASP A 117 -7.53 -0.45 -17.87
N GLY A 118 -6.66 0.55 -17.73
CA GLY A 118 -6.38 1.58 -18.73
C GLY A 118 -7.53 2.56 -18.91
N SER A 119 -8.54 2.53 -18.04
CA SER A 119 -9.71 3.39 -18.12
C SER A 119 -9.68 4.45 -17.02
N ASN A 120 -9.60 5.71 -17.48
CA ASN A 120 -9.84 6.95 -16.75
C ASN A 120 -9.05 7.22 -15.47
N ALA A 121 -7.94 7.97 -15.56
CA ALA A 121 -7.47 8.95 -14.55
C ALA A 121 -7.30 8.52 -13.06
N ASP A 122 -7.66 7.29 -12.70
CA ASP A 122 -7.73 6.73 -11.37
C ASP A 122 -6.43 5.99 -11.14
N ASN A 123 -5.44 6.83 -10.90
CA ASN A 123 -4.08 6.43 -10.68
C ASN A 123 -3.97 6.01 -9.20
N SER A 124 -4.72 4.97 -8.83
CA SER A 124 -4.72 4.35 -7.49
C SER A 124 -5.24 2.90 -7.51
N THR A 125 -5.62 2.38 -8.68
CA THR A 125 -6.32 1.10 -8.83
C THR A 125 -5.40 -0.01 -9.35
N PHE A 126 -5.47 -1.18 -8.71
CA PHE A 126 -4.82 -2.43 -9.10
C PHE A 126 -5.87 -3.36 -9.71
N GLY A 127 -5.73 -3.72 -10.98
CA GLY A 127 -6.68 -4.59 -11.66
C GLY A 127 -6.11 -5.96 -12.03
N TRP A 128 -6.87 -7.00 -11.72
CA TRP A 128 -6.60 -8.38 -12.14
C TRP A 128 -7.64 -8.80 -13.16
N SER A 129 -7.18 -9.42 -14.24
CA SER A 129 -8.02 -10.04 -15.25
C SER A 129 -8.14 -11.55 -15.01
N THR A 130 -9.18 -12.17 -15.55
CA THR A 130 -9.36 -13.64 -15.53
C THR A 130 -8.10 -14.35 -16.00
N ALA A 131 -7.45 -15.06 -15.06
CA ALA A 131 -6.17 -15.80 -15.16
C ALA A 131 -4.92 -15.11 -14.58
N ASP A 132 -5.05 -13.93 -13.96
CA ASP A 132 -3.96 -13.28 -13.21
C ASP A 132 -3.85 -13.81 -11.75
N ASP A 133 -4.25 -15.06 -11.54
CA ASP A 133 -4.17 -15.73 -10.23
C ASP A 133 -2.71 -15.71 -9.72
N ASP A 134 -2.50 -15.24 -8.49
CA ASP A 134 -1.19 -15.20 -7.84
C ASP A 134 -0.14 -14.34 -8.58
N VAL A 135 -0.58 -13.29 -9.29
CA VAL A 135 0.31 -12.33 -9.96
C VAL A 135 0.51 -11.06 -9.11
N TYR A 136 1.78 -10.68 -8.95
CA TYR A 136 2.16 -9.40 -8.35
C TYR A 136 1.90 -8.23 -9.29
N ILE A 137 1.17 -7.23 -8.79
CA ILE A 137 1.04 -5.92 -9.42
C ILE A 137 1.80 -4.88 -8.59
N GLU A 138 2.52 -3.99 -9.27
CA GLU A 138 3.32 -2.93 -8.64
C GLU A 138 2.75 -1.55 -8.98
N ALA A 139 2.57 -0.72 -7.95
CA ALA A 139 2.30 0.70 -8.09
C ALA A 139 3.33 1.54 -7.33
N ARG A 140 3.62 2.72 -7.86
CA ARG A 140 4.67 3.62 -7.36
C ARG A 140 4.26 5.07 -7.34
N TRP A 141 4.13 5.66 -6.16
CA TRP A 141 3.84 7.07 -5.98
C TRP A 141 5.12 7.83 -5.65
N THR A 142 5.42 8.88 -6.40
CA THR A 142 6.44 9.84 -5.98
C THR A 142 5.95 10.49 -4.69
N MET A 143 6.73 10.46 -3.61
CA MET A 143 6.32 11.05 -2.34
C MET A 143 6.56 12.58 -2.38
N ASN A 144 5.56 13.34 -2.79
CA ASN A 144 5.66 14.81 -2.91
C ASN A 144 4.57 15.60 -2.16
N ALA A 145 3.61 14.92 -1.52
CA ALA A 145 2.61 15.59 -0.68
C ALA A 145 3.23 16.34 0.52
N ASP A 146 4.42 15.91 0.94
CA ASP A 146 5.26 16.53 1.96
C ASP A 146 6.75 16.32 1.60
N THR A 147 7.68 16.62 2.51
CA THR A 147 9.13 16.41 2.34
C THR A 147 9.60 15.25 3.19
N VAL A 148 10.19 14.23 2.56
CA VAL A 148 10.88 13.16 3.30
C VAL A 148 12.19 13.70 3.86
N VAL A 149 12.35 13.65 5.19
CA VAL A 149 13.53 14.17 5.90
C VAL A 149 14.35 13.03 6.50
N ALA A 150 15.68 13.19 6.45
CA ALA A 150 16.61 12.23 7.05
C ALA A 150 16.42 12.13 8.57
N GLY A 151 16.33 10.91 9.08
CA GLY A 151 16.20 10.63 10.51
C GLY A 151 14.81 10.84 11.09
N GLU A 152 13.82 11.20 10.27
CA GLU A 152 12.42 11.36 10.70
C GLU A 152 11.59 10.09 10.52
N VAL A 153 10.35 10.11 11.01
CA VAL A 153 9.37 9.05 10.78
C VAL A 153 8.37 9.53 9.75
N VAL A 154 8.27 8.81 8.64
CA VAL A 154 7.15 8.96 7.70
C VAL A 154 5.96 8.21 8.27
N GLN A 155 4.89 8.92 8.58
CA GLN A 155 3.58 8.33 8.89
C GLN A 155 2.73 8.35 7.64
N MET A 156 2.15 7.20 7.30
CA MET A 156 1.34 7.04 6.11
C MET A 156 0.03 6.34 6.45
N ALA A 157 -1.07 6.87 5.91
CA ALA A 157 -2.36 6.23 5.86
C ALA A 157 -2.56 5.75 4.41
N LEU A 158 -2.55 4.44 4.21
CA LEU A 158 -3.00 3.86 2.94
C LEU A 158 -4.51 3.62 3.07
N ARG A 159 -5.31 4.47 2.43
CA ARG A 159 -6.75 4.31 2.37
C ARG A 159 -7.08 3.30 1.28
N ILE A 160 -7.99 2.37 1.55
CA ILE A 160 -8.59 1.45 0.59
C ILE A 160 -10.00 1.97 0.33
N ASP A 161 -10.30 2.26 -0.93
CA ASP A 161 -11.56 2.88 -1.35
C ASP A 161 -12.65 1.81 -1.53
N ASP A 162 -13.82 2.00 -0.92
CA ASP A 162 -14.94 1.05 -1.01
C ASP A 162 -15.77 1.20 -2.30
N GLY A 163 -15.68 2.35 -2.97
CA GLY A 163 -16.45 2.66 -4.17
C GLY A 163 -15.84 2.14 -5.46
N ASP A 164 -14.54 1.83 -5.44
CA ASP A 164 -13.74 1.39 -6.60
C ASP A 164 -13.01 0.05 -6.35
N THR A 165 -13.21 -0.56 -5.17
CA THR A 165 -12.72 -1.91 -4.90
C THR A 165 -13.82 -2.93 -5.19
N ASP A 166 -13.58 -3.90 -6.07
CA ASP A 166 -14.48 -5.02 -6.34
C ASP A 166 -13.80 -6.41 -6.20
N VAL A 167 -12.56 -6.45 -5.69
CA VAL A 167 -11.83 -7.71 -5.48
C VAL A 167 -12.60 -8.63 -4.52
N ALA A 168 -13.01 -9.80 -5.01
CA ALA A 168 -13.77 -10.78 -4.23
C ALA A 168 -12.91 -11.71 -3.33
N ALA A 169 -11.62 -11.39 -3.09
CA ALA A 169 -10.72 -12.27 -2.35
C ALA A 169 -9.69 -11.54 -1.47
N VAL A 170 -9.12 -12.34 -0.55
CA VAL A 170 -8.02 -12.01 0.34
C VAL A 170 -6.80 -11.59 -0.48
N THR A 171 -6.59 -10.28 -0.56
CA THR A 171 -5.46 -9.67 -1.27
C THR A 171 -4.37 -9.30 -0.27
N THR A 172 -3.12 -9.63 -0.55
CA THR A 172 -1.98 -9.34 0.33
C THR A 172 -1.15 -8.18 -0.22
N MET A 173 -0.92 -7.16 0.62
CA MET A 173 -0.21 -5.94 0.24
C MET A 173 1.15 -5.80 0.94
N PHE A 174 2.15 -5.31 0.21
CA PHE A 174 3.54 -5.17 0.66
C PHE A 174 4.07 -3.74 0.39
N PRO A 175 4.01 -2.85 1.39
CA PRO A 175 4.43 -1.48 1.25
C PRO A 175 5.94 -1.32 1.50
N SER A 176 6.57 -0.41 0.76
CA SER A 176 7.96 -0.01 0.98
C SER A 176 8.19 1.43 0.50
N VAL A 177 9.19 2.09 1.08
CA VAL A 177 9.74 3.34 0.53
C VAL A 177 11.06 3.04 -0.16
N ILE A 178 11.22 3.53 -1.39
CA ILE A 178 12.44 3.42 -2.19
C ILE A 178 12.92 4.80 -2.61
N PHE A 179 14.16 4.90 -3.08
CA PHE A 179 14.71 6.11 -3.69
C PHE A 179 15.15 5.76 -5.12
N VAL A 180 14.58 6.46 -6.10
CA VAL A 180 14.78 6.21 -7.55
C VAL A 180 15.31 7.43 -8.28
#